data_AF-A0A318I976-F1
#
_entry.id   AF-A0A318I976-F1
#
_cell.length_a   1.000
_cell.length_b   1.000
_cell.length_c   1.000
_cell.angle_alpha   90.00
_cell.angle_beta   90.00
_cell.angle_gamma   90.00
#
_symmetry.space_group_name_H-M   'P 1'
#
loop_
_entity.id
_entity.type
_entity.pdbx_description
1 polymer ?
#
loop_
_entity_poly.entity_id
_entity_poly.type
_entity_poly.pdbx_seq_one_letter_code
_entity_poly.pdbx_strand_id
1 'polypeptide(L)'
;MPPSLNDQAYKVISEFLGALNSMDKHLLESTFGVTEPILDEICESLDDYFGRKPSISLAPIEVAFSGKKGSRPYIDLFEMDDGQSWGAECILWVDGKAQEPILHVELSGKSDDLNLKYKYIGS
;
A
#
# COMPACT_ATOMS: atom_id res chain seq x y z
N MET A 1 -5.97 13.05 -20.55
CA MET A 1 -4.95 11.98 -20.58
C MET A 1 -5.38 10.95 -19.54
N PRO A 2 -5.20 9.64 -19.79
CA PRO A 2 -5.40 8.65 -18.74
C PRO A 2 -4.44 8.95 -17.57
N PRO A 3 -4.84 8.67 -16.31
CA PRO A 3 -3.95 8.82 -15.17
C PRO A 3 -2.70 7.95 -15.37
N SER A 4 -1.54 8.40 -14.87
CA SER A 4 -0.33 7.57 -14.95
C SER A 4 -0.49 6.32 -14.08
N LEU A 5 0.29 5.26 -14.36
CA LEU A 5 0.31 4.06 -13.51
C LEU A 5 0.60 4.42 -12.04
N ASN A 6 1.50 5.37 -11.81
CA ASN A 6 1.84 5.87 -10.48
C ASN A 6 0.64 6.52 -9.79
N ASP A 7 -0.12 7.38 -10.48
CA ASP A 7 -1.30 8.04 -9.89
C ASP A 7 -2.37 7.02 -9.49
N GLN A 8 -2.56 5.99 -10.31
CA GLN A 8 -3.54 4.94 -10.05
C GLN A 8 -3.10 4.02 -8.91
N ALA A 9 -1.84 3.59 -8.91
CA ALA A 9 -1.24 2.81 -7.83
C ALA A 9 -1.36 3.58 -6.51
N TYR A 10 -1.00 4.86 -6.51
CA TYR A 10 -1.14 5.73 -5.34
C TYR A 10 -2.58 5.79 -4.85
N LYS A 11 -3.54 5.98 -5.76
CA LYS A 11 -4.96 6.04 -5.43
C LYS A 11 -5.44 4.73 -4.78
N VAL A 12 -5.25 3.57 -5.42
CA VAL A 12 -5.76 2.29 -4.91
C VAL A 12 -5.09 1.89 -3.60
N ILE A 13 -3.79 2.14 -3.44
CA ILE A 13 -3.07 1.88 -2.19
C ILE A 13 -3.57 2.83 -1.09
N SER A 14 -3.81 4.11 -1.40
CA SER A 14 -4.38 5.06 -0.45
C SER A 14 -5.79 4.66 0.01
N GLU A 15 -6.63 4.17 -0.91
CA GLU A 15 -7.96 3.65 -0.61
C GLU A 15 -7.87 2.41 0.30
N PHE A 16 -6.95 1.50 0.03
CA PHE A 16 -6.67 0.34 0.89
C PHE A 16 -6.26 0.74 2.31
N LEU A 17 -5.30 1.66 2.44
CA LEU A 17 -4.88 2.18 3.75
C LEU A 17 -6.03 2.91 4.46
N GLY A 18 -6.87 3.63 3.71
CA GLY A 18 -8.07 4.26 4.23
C GLY A 18 -9.04 3.24 4.84
N ALA A 19 -9.30 2.14 4.13
CA ALA A 19 -10.14 1.04 4.60
C ALA A 19 -9.56 0.36 5.86
N LEU A 20 -8.22 0.17 5.90
CA LEU A 20 -7.54 -0.34 7.09
C LEU A 20 -7.68 0.62 8.28
N ASN A 21 -7.54 1.93 8.06
CA ASN A 21 -7.64 2.91 9.14
C ASN A 21 -9.06 3.03 9.70
N SER A 22 -10.09 2.97 8.84
CA SER A 22 -11.49 2.99 9.26
C SER A 22 -11.99 1.63 9.77
N MET A 23 -11.20 0.57 9.61
CA MET A 23 -11.60 -0.82 9.88
C MET A 23 -12.88 -1.21 9.12
N ASP A 24 -13.00 -0.73 7.87
CA ASP A 24 -14.12 -1.07 7.00
C ASP A 24 -13.98 -2.51 6.48
N LYS A 25 -14.39 -3.46 7.32
CA LYS A 25 -14.31 -4.90 7.03
C LYS A 25 -15.00 -5.28 5.73
N HIS A 26 -16.10 -4.61 5.38
CA HIS A 26 -16.82 -4.89 4.14
C HIS A 26 -15.99 -4.49 2.93
N LEU A 27 -15.46 -3.26 2.90
CA LEU A 27 -14.61 -2.80 1.80
C LEU A 27 -13.32 -3.62 1.69
N LEU A 28 -12.69 -3.93 2.82
CA LEU A 28 -11.50 -4.77 2.91
C LEU A 28 -11.73 -6.14 2.29
N GLU A 29 -12.83 -6.81 2.62
CA GLU A 29 -13.12 -8.13 2.07
C GLU A 29 -13.59 -8.06 0.60
N SER A 30 -14.54 -7.19 0.27
CA SER A 30 -15.18 -7.16 -1.05
C SER A 30 -14.27 -6.63 -2.16
N THR A 31 -13.40 -5.67 -1.85
CA THR A 31 -12.57 -4.97 -2.83
C THR A 31 -11.12 -5.41 -2.78
N PHE A 32 -10.59 -5.67 -1.57
CA PHE A 32 -9.17 -6.01 -1.39
C PHE A 32 -8.93 -7.48 -1.05
N GLY A 33 -9.99 -8.28 -0.92
CA GLY A 33 -9.89 -9.71 -0.58
C GLY A 33 -9.29 -9.97 0.81
N VAL A 34 -9.28 -8.96 1.69
CA VAL A 34 -8.79 -9.07 3.06
C VAL A 34 -9.89 -9.65 3.93
N THR A 35 -9.81 -10.96 4.13
CA THR A 35 -10.66 -11.70 5.07
C THR A 35 -10.29 -11.36 6.51
N GLU A 36 -11.13 -11.73 7.47
CA GLU A 36 -10.88 -11.47 8.89
C GLU A 36 -9.52 -12.02 9.38
N PRO A 37 -9.08 -13.25 9.03
CA PRO A 37 -7.75 -13.73 9.41
C PRO A 37 -6.59 -12.88 8.84
N ILE A 38 -6.73 -12.36 7.61
CA ILE A 38 -5.71 -11.51 7.00
C ILE A 38 -5.70 -10.13 7.69
N LEU A 39 -6.87 -9.62 8.06
CA LEU A 39 -6.98 -8.37 8.81
C LEU A 39 -6.34 -8.48 10.19
N ASP A 40 -6.51 -9.61 10.87
CA ASP A 40 -5.87 -9.89 12.16
C ASP A 40 -4.34 -9.92 11.98
N GLU A 41 -3.82 -10.61 10.97
CA GLU A 41 -2.37 -10.63 10.63
C GLU A 41 -1.82 -9.23 10.35
N ILE A 42 -2.56 -8.39 9.60
CA ILE A 42 -2.17 -6.99 9.36
C ILE A 42 -2.12 -6.21 10.67
N CYS A 43 -3.10 -6.40 11.56
CA CYS A 43 -3.15 -5.70 12.84
C CYS A 43 -2.03 -6.14 13.77
N GLU A 44 -1.75 -7.44 13.85
CA GLU A 44 -0.64 -8.01 14.62
C GLU A 44 0.70 -7.48 14.10
N SER A 45 0.90 -7.47 12.78
CA SER A 45 2.13 -6.91 12.17
C SER A 45 2.32 -5.44 12.54
N LEU A 46 1.26 -4.63 12.49
CA LEU A 46 1.35 -3.22 12.90
C LEU A 46 1.58 -3.07 14.40
N ASP A 47 0.98 -3.92 15.23
CA ASP A 47 1.20 -3.93 16.68
C ASP A 47 2.65 -4.30 17.02
N ASP A 48 3.26 -5.25 16.32
CA ASP A 48 4.66 -5.62 16.52
C ASP A 48 5.62 -4.45 16.28
N TYR A 49 5.35 -3.61 15.28
CA TYR A 49 6.18 -2.44 14.96
C TYR A 49 5.88 -1.22 15.85
N PHE A 50 4.63 -1.03 16.28
CA PHE A 50 4.20 0.23 16.89
C PHE A 50 3.65 0.09 18.33
N GLY A 51 3.48 -1.13 18.83
CA GLY A 51 2.82 -1.48 20.11
C GLY A 51 1.33 -1.11 20.16
N ARG A 52 0.75 -0.78 19.02
CA ARG A 52 -0.66 -0.43 18.78
C ARG A 52 -0.92 -0.46 17.28
N LYS A 53 -2.19 -0.43 16.87
CA LYS A 53 -2.57 -0.07 15.50
C LYS A 53 -2.53 1.46 15.30
N PRO A 54 -1.55 2.05 14.57
CA PRO A 54 -1.59 3.48 14.25
C PRO A 54 -2.50 3.75 13.04
N SER A 55 -2.77 5.03 12.81
CA SER A 55 -3.27 5.49 11.50
C SER A 55 -2.09 5.53 10.53
N ILE A 56 -2.16 4.76 9.45
CA ILE A 56 -1.09 4.63 8.46
C ILE A 56 -1.44 5.36 7.16
N SER A 57 -0.44 5.92 6.48
CA SER A 57 -0.62 6.57 5.18
C SER A 57 0.57 6.32 4.26
N LEU A 58 0.47 6.80 3.03
CA LEU A 58 1.61 6.94 2.12
C LEU A 58 2.32 8.29 2.35
N ALA A 59 3.50 8.42 1.77
CA ALA A 59 4.13 9.73 1.54
C ALA A 59 3.22 10.61 0.66
N PRO A 60 3.28 11.95 0.75
CA PRO A 60 2.58 12.83 -0.18
C PRO A 60 2.90 12.50 -1.64
N ILE A 61 1.90 12.54 -2.53
CA ILE A 61 2.02 12.11 -3.92
C ILE A 61 3.16 12.83 -4.68
N GLU A 62 3.44 14.09 -4.33
CA GLU A 62 4.50 14.91 -4.92
C GLU A 62 5.89 14.30 -4.72
N VAL A 63 6.06 13.49 -3.67
CA VAL A 63 7.33 12.86 -3.29
C VAL A 63 7.27 11.33 -3.23
N ALA A 64 6.09 10.72 -3.32
CA ALA A 64 5.91 9.28 -3.11
C ALA A 64 6.81 8.43 -4.04
N PHE A 65 6.83 8.78 -5.33
CA PHE A 65 7.63 8.09 -6.36
C PHE A 65 8.98 8.75 -6.62
N SER A 66 9.27 9.88 -5.99
CA SER A 66 10.57 10.54 -6.10
C SER A 66 11.34 10.36 -4.79
N GLY A 67 12.28 9.42 -4.78
CA GLY A 67 13.24 9.33 -3.68
C GLY A 67 13.97 10.66 -3.50
N LYS A 68 14.49 10.93 -2.29
CA LYS A 68 15.53 11.98 -2.17
C LYS A 68 16.67 11.62 -3.12
N LYS A 69 17.33 12.60 -3.73
CA LYS A 69 18.48 12.38 -4.63
C LYS A 69 19.48 11.39 -3.99
N GLY A 70 19.59 10.18 -4.57
CA GLY A 70 20.45 9.10 -4.06
C GLY A 70 19.81 8.14 -3.05
N SER A 71 18.50 8.17 -2.85
CA SER A 71 17.75 7.24 -2.00
C SER A 71 16.61 6.56 -2.78
N ARG A 72 16.18 5.38 -2.31
CA ARG A 72 15.00 4.69 -2.84
C ARG A 72 13.74 5.57 -2.72
N PRO A 73 12.78 5.49 -3.66
CA PRO A 73 11.49 6.15 -3.50
C PRO A 73 10.73 5.62 -2.28
N TYR A 74 9.72 6.36 -1.82
CA TYR A 74 8.85 5.88 -0.74
C TYR A 74 7.85 4.83 -1.23
N ILE A 75 7.53 4.87 -2.53
CA ILE A 75 6.81 3.84 -3.25
C ILE A 75 7.69 3.41 -4.41
N ASP A 76 8.23 2.19 -4.32
CA ASP A 76 8.89 1.54 -5.44
C ASP A 76 7.88 0.68 -6.19
N LEU A 77 7.68 0.94 -7.48
CA LEU A 77 6.72 0.24 -8.32
C LEU A 77 7.47 -0.40 -9.48
N PHE A 78 7.32 -1.72 -9.62
CA PHE A 78 8.05 -2.50 -10.62
C PHE A 78 7.14 -3.52 -11.29
N GLU A 79 7.41 -3.80 -12.56
CA GLU A 79 6.71 -4.82 -13.35
C GLU A 79 7.14 -6.22 -12.89
N MET A 80 6.18 -7.14 -12.80
CA MET A 80 6.44 -8.54 -12.48
C MET A 80 6.70 -9.36 -13.75
N ASP A 81 7.29 -10.55 -13.60
CA ASP A 81 7.69 -11.42 -14.72
C ASP A 81 6.54 -11.87 -15.65
N ASP A 82 5.29 -11.73 -15.21
CA ASP A 82 4.11 -12.08 -16.00
C ASP A 82 3.71 -11.01 -17.04
N GLY A 83 4.31 -9.80 -16.97
CA GLY A 83 4.01 -8.66 -17.83
C GLY A 83 2.57 -8.14 -17.71
N GLN A 84 1.86 -8.50 -16.64
CA GLN A 84 0.44 -8.16 -16.42
C GLN A 84 0.17 -7.62 -15.01
N SER A 85 1.13 -7.77 -14.10
CA SER A 85 1.06 -7.27 -12.73
C SER A 85 2.29 -6.44 -12.36
N TRP A 86 2.12 -5.65 -11.30
CA TRP A 86 3.15 -4.80 -10.73
C TRP A 86 3.28 -5.09 -9.24
N GLY A 87 4.51 -5.23 -8.75
CA GLY A 87 4.79 -5.19 -7.33
C GLY A 87 4.94 -3.74 -6.86
N ALA A 88 4.43 -3.42 -5.67
CA ALA A 88 4.70 -2.15 -5.02
C ALA A 88 5.21 -2.35 -3.59
N GLU A 89 6.30 -1.67 -3.27
CA GLU A 89 6.88 -1.56 -1.93
C GLU A 89 6.63 -0.16 -1.39
N CYS A 90 5.82 -0.04 -0.35
CA CYS A 90 5.35 1.23 0.17
C CYS A 90 5.84 1.44 1.61
N ILE A 91 6.77 2.38 1.80
CA ILE A 91 7.16 2.82 3.14
C ILE A 91 5.95 3.46 3.82
N LEU A 92 5.50 2.87 4.92
CA LEU A 92 4.35 3.38 5.67
C LEU A 92 4.71 4.66 6.41
N TRP A 93 3.76 5.60 6.43
CA TRP A 93 3.86 6.85 7.16
C TRP A 93 2.92 6.84 8.35
N VAL A 94 3.41 7.35 9.48
CA VAL A 94 2.62 7.59 10.70
C VAL A 94 2.94 9.00 11.17
N ASP A 95 1.90 9.77 11.52
CA ASP A 95 2.00 11.16 11.95
C ASP A 95 2.84 12.04 11.00
N GLY A 96 2.67 11.82 9.68
CA GLY A 96 3.36 12.58 8.64
C GLY A 96 4.85 12.26 8.47
N LYS A 97 5.32 11.11 8.97
CA LYS A 97 6.72 10.68 8.86
C LYS A 97 6.82 9.25 8.37
N ALA A 98 7.78 9.01 7.48
CA ALA A 98 8.20 7.67 7.07
C ALA A 98 8.63 6.84 8.28
N GLN A 99 8.16 5.59 8.33
CA GLN A 99 8.47 4.62 9.37
C GLN A 99 9.26 3.44 8.78
N GLU A 100 9.64 2.51 9.64
CA GLU A 100 10.33 1.27 9.26
C GLU A 100 9.45 0.33 8.39
N PRO A 101 8.16 0.09 8.71
CA PRO A 101 7.39 -0.94 8.01
C PRO A 101 7.13 -0.58 6.55
N ILE A 102 7.28 -1.58 5.70
CA ILE A 102 7.03 -1.55 4.27
C ILE A 102 5.80 -2.41 4.01
N LEU A 103 4.78 -1.83 3.41
CA LEU A 103 3.65 -2.55 2.86
C LEU A 103 4.04 -3.10 1.49
N HIS A 104 3.97 -4.43 1.34
CA HIS A 104 4.14 -5.12 0.06
C HIS A 104 2.77 -5.46 -0.51
N VAL A 105 2.51 -5.00 -1.73
CA VAL A 105 1.28 -5.30 -2.48
C VAL A 105 1.60 -5.70 -3.91
N GLU A 106 0.65 -6.40 -4.50
CA GLU A 106 0.61 -6.72 -5.93
C GLU A 106 -0.58 -5.99 -6.55
N LEU A 107 -0.34 -5.29 -7.66
CA LEU A 107 -1.33 -4.58 -8.43
C LEU A 107 -1.53 -5.29 -9.76
N SER A 108 -2.77 -5.50 -10.18
CA SER A 108 -3.07 -6.12 -11.47
C SER A 108 -4.32 -5.50 -12.09
N GLY A 109 -4.41 -5.53 -13.42
CA GLY A 109 -5.56 -4.98 -14.14
C GLY A 109 -5.19 -3.88 -15.11
N LYS A 110 -6.19 -3.09 -15.51
CA LYS A 110 -6.03 -2.02 -16.50
C LYS A 110 -6.01 -0.65 -15.83
N SER A 111 -5.61 0.36 -16.59
CA SER A 111 -5.34 1.72 -16.11
C SER A 111 -6.51 2.47 -15.43
N ASP A 112 -7.71 1.90 -15.38
CA ASP A 112 -8.86 2.48 -14.67
C ASP A 112 -9.47 1.49 -13.66
N ASP A 113 -8.84 0.32 -13.47
CA ASP A 113 -9.37 -0.83 -12.73
C ASP A 113 -8.21 -1.67 -12.15
N LEU A 114 -7.26 -1.00 -11.50
CA LEU A 114 -6.19 -1.69 -10.77
C LEU A 114 -6.79 -2.33 -9.52
N ASN A 115 -6.66 -3.64 -9.43
CA ASN A 115 -6.96 -4.41 -8.24
C ASN A 115 -5.70 -4.51 -7.39
N LEU A 116 -5.85 -4.29 -6.09
CA LEU A 116 -4.78 -4.43 -5.11
C LEU A 116 -4.94 -5.75 -4.36
N LYS A 117 -3.86 -6.51 -4.31
CA LYS A 117 -3.74 -7.70 -3.48
C LYS A 117 -2.68 -7.48 -2.41
N TYR A 118 -3.10 -7.57 -1.16
CA TYR A 118 -2.19 -7.57 -0.02
C TYR A 118 -1.23 -8.77 -0.09
N LYS A 119 0.05 -8.54 0.24
CA LYS A 119 1.06 -9.60 0.36
C LYS A 119 1.50 -9.77 1.81
N TYR A 120 2.15 -8.76 2.39
CA TYR A 120 2.57 -8.73 3.79
C TYR A 120 3.04 -7.31 4.19
N ILE A 121 3.30 -7.10 5.49
CA ILE A 121 4.04 -5.94 6.01
C ILE A 121 5.37 -6.44 6.59
N GLY A 122 6.49 -5.81 6.22
CA GLY A 122 7.84 -6.21 6.64
C GLY A 122 8.88 -5.10 6.41
N SER A 123 10.15 -5.34 6.70
CA SER A 123 11.26 -4.35 6.58
C SER A 123 12.41 -4.86 5.73
#